data_AF-A0A835H767-F1
#
_entry.id   AF-A0A835H767-F1
#
_cell.length_a   1.000
_cell.length_b   1.000
_cell.length_c   1.000
_cell.angle_alpha   90.00
_cell.angle_beta   90.00
_cell.angle_gamma   90.00
#
_symmetry.space_group_name_H-M   'P 1'
#
loop_
_entity.id
_entity.type
_entity.pdbx_description
1 polymer ?
#
loop_
_entity_poly.entity_id
_entity_poly.type
_entity_poly.pdbx_seq_one_letter_code
_entity_poly.pdbx_strand_id
1 'polypeptide(L)'
;MLSIASDTKVFVVVCFDRAARVLFGCSADEFFDFAKLSPFSVMTAGKVLEGEMFQMTLSKPKNGNAEHLRVVSVVPLRTEYSPVIQMLKKLYGVGPSTSI
;
A
#
# COMPACT_ATOMS: atom_id res chain seq x y z
N MET A 1 7.09 -3.05 5.47
CA MET A 1 7.84 -1.77 5.31
C MET A 1 7.64 -1.28 3.88
N LEU A 2 7.79 0.02 3.63
CA LEU A 2 7.63 0.62 2.31
C LEU A 2 8.89 1.42 1.97
N SER A 3 9.47 1.21 0.79
CA SER A 3 10.51 2.09 0.25
C SER A 3 9.85 3.24 -0.50
N ILE A 4 10.28 4.47 -0.23
CA ILE A 4 9.80 5.65 -0.94
C ILE A 4 10.98 6.44 -1.50
N ALA A 5 10.78 7.03 -2.68
CA ALA A 5 11.71 7.96 -3.29
C ALA A 5 11.21 9.40 -3.05
N SER A 6 12.13 10.25 -2.61
CA SER A 6 12.00 11.71 -2.67
C SER A 6 12.89 12.22 -3.80
N ASP A 7 12.82 13.53 -4.07
CA ASP A 7 13.69 14.24 -4.99
C ASP A 7 15.20 14.00 -4.75
N THR A 8 15.59 13.75 -3.50
CA THR A 8 16.99 13.70 -3.07
C THR A 8 17.48 12.31 -2.68
N LYS A 9 16.58 11.39 -2.32
CA LYS A 9 16.97 10.07 -1.78
C LYS A 9 15.83 9.06 -1.76
N VAL A 10 16.22 7.79 -1.72
CA VAL A 10 15.35 6.65 -1.41
C VAL A 10 15.56 6.26 0.05
N PHE A 11 14.47 6.03 0.78
CA PHE A 11 14.55 5.59 2.17
C PHE A 11 13.33 4.75 2.55
N VAL A 12 13.50 3.93 3.60
CA VAL A 12 12.47 3.01 4.07
C VAL A 12 11.65 3.65 5.19
N VAL A 13 10.34 3.54 5.08
CA VAL A 13 9.36 3.99 6.08
C VAL A 13 8.50 2.82 6.57
N VAL A 14 7.94 2.99 7.77
CA VAL A 14 6.93 2.09 8.33
C VAL A 14 5.56 2.69 8.08
N CYS A 15 4.71 1.93 7.38
CA CYS A 15 3.32 2.28 7.12
C CYS A 15 2.41 1.37 7.95
N PHE A 16 1.70 1.94 8.92
CA PHE A 16 0.75 1.20 9.76
C PHE A 16 -0.63 1.15 9.10
N ASP A 17 -1.47 0.22 9.56
CA ASP A 17 -2.75 -0.17 8.92
C ASP A 17 -3.60 1.03 8.48
N ARG A 18 -3.77 2.06 9.33
CA ARG A 18 -4.56 3.26 8.96
C ARG A 18 -4.06 3.96 7.70
N ALA A 19 -2.75 4.16 7.56
CA ALA A 19 -2.15 4.77 6.38
C ALA A 19 -2.07 3.77 5.21
N ALA A 20 -1.77 2.51 5.52
CA ALA A 20 -1.66 1.44 4.53
C ALA A 20 -3.01 1.18 3.83
N ARG A 21 -4.15 1.33 4.52
CA ARG A 21 -5.49 1.21 3.93
C ARG A 21 -5.74 2.17 2.77
N VAL A 22 -5.10 3.35 2.76
CA VAL A 22 -5.21 4.28 1.62
C VAL A 22 -4.53 3.70 0.38
N LEU A 23 -3.36 3.07 0.56
CA LEU A 23 -2.62 2.41 -0.52
C LEU A 23 -3.31 1.12 -0.95
N PHE A 24 -3.68 0.28 0.01
CA PHE A 24 -4.16 -1.07 -0.26
C PHE A 24 -5.65 -1.14 -0.56
N GLY A 25 -6.45 -0.21 -0.05
CA GLY A 25 -7.91 -0.23 -0.14
C GLY A 25 -8.58 -1.32 0.71
N CYS A 26 -7.82 -1.97 1.58
CA CYS A 26 -8.25 -3.03 2.50
C CYS A 26 -7.34 -3.05 3.73
N SER A 27 -7.76 -3.76 4.79
CA SER A 27 -6.94 -3.98 5.98
C SER A 27 -5.78 -4.95 5.70
N ALA A 28 -4.78 -4.98 6.59
CA ALA A 28 -3.70 -5.97 6.52
C ALA A 28 -4.22 -7.42 6.53
N ASP A 29 -5.24 -7.72 7.34
CA ASP A 29 -5.82 -9.06 7.45
C ASP A 29 -6.56 -9.47 6.17
N GLU A 30 -7.36 -8.56 5.60
CA GLU A 30 -8.05 -8.79 4.32
C GLU A 30 -7.06 -9.05 3.18
N PHE A 31 -5.99 -8.27 3.13
CA PHE A 31 -4.93 -8.48 2.14
C PHE A 31 -4.21 -9.82 2.34
N PHE A 32 -3.93 -10.18 3.59
CA PHE A 32 -3.29 -11.45 3.94
C PHE A 32 -4.15 -12.65 3.51
N ASP A 33 -5.46 -12.60 3.76
CA ASP A 33 -6.38 -13.64 3.34
C ASP A 33 -6.51 -13.73 1.81
N PHE A 34 -6.56 -12.60 1.12
CA PHE A 34 -6.51 -12.59 -0.35
C PHE A 34 -5.20 -13.23 -0.87
N ALA A 35 -4.07 -12.93 -0.23
CA ALA A 35 -2.77 -13.40 -0.66
C ALA A 35 -2.58 -14.92 -0.51
N LYS A 36 -3.27 -15.56 0.44
CA LYS A 36 -3.30 -17.02 0.56
C LYS A 36 -3.91 -17.71 -0.66
N LEU A 37 -4.92 -17.07 -1.26
CA LEU A 37 -5.69 -17.62 -2.38
C LEU A 37 -5.10 -17.26 -3.74
N SER A 38 -4.31 -16.18 -3.81
CA SER A 38 -3.75 -15.65 -5.06
C SER A 38 -2.21 -15.67 -5.00
N PRO A 39 -1.58 -16.72 -5.53
CA PRO A 39 -0.13 -16.77 -5.68
C PRO A 39 0.37 -15.53 -6.43
N PHE A 40 1.49 -14.96 -6.00
CA PHE A 40 2.09 -13.73 -6.55
C PHE A 40 1.39 -12.41 -6.24
N SER A 41 0.23 -12.40 -5.57
CA SER A 41 -0.50 -11.15 -5.24
C SER A 41 0.35 -10.14 -4.47
N VAL A 42 1.23 -10.60 -3.58
CA VAL A 42 2.20 -9.76 -2.85
C VAL A 42 3.21 -9.10 -3.80
N MET A 43 3.74 -9.85 -4.77
CA MET A 43 4.67 -9.31 -5.78
C MET A 43 3.94 -8.33 -6.71
N THR A 44 2.73 -8.67 -7.15
CA THR A 44 1.91 -7.82 -8.00
C THR A 44 1.50 -6.53 -7.27
N ALA A 45 1.20 -6.58 -5.97
CA ALA A 45 0.96 -5.40 -5.14
C ALA A 45 2.14 -4.42 -5.16
N GLY A 46 3.37 -4.93 -5.08
CA GLY A 46 4.57 -4.12 -5.22
C GLY A 46 4.63 -3.40 -6.57
N LYS A 47 4.39 -4.13 -7.66
CA LYS A 47 4.36 -3.56 -9.02
C LYS A 47 3.25 -2.53 -9.23
N VAL A 48 2.10 -2.72 -8.57
CA VAL A 48 0.99 -1.75 -8.62
C VAL A 48 1.37 -0.43 -7.94
N LEU A 49 2.15 -0.49 -6.85
CA LEU A 49 2.57 0.70 -6.11
C LEU A 49 3.82 1.37 -6.72
N GLU A 50 4.59 0.65 -7.52
CA GLU A 50 5.79 1.17 -8.14
C GLU A 50 5.44 2.30 -9.13
N GLY A 51 6.09 3.46 -8.97
CA GLY A 51 5.84 4.66 -9.78
C GLY A 51 4.63 5.49 -9.36
N GLU A 52 3.80 5.02 -8.42
CA GLU A 52 2.70 5.83 -7.89
C GLU A 52 3.21 6.94 -6.97
N MET A 53 2.64 8.13 -7.11
CA MET A 53 3.04 9.32 -6.36
C MET A 53 2.01 9.66 -5.28
N PHE A 54 2.52 9.92 -4.08
CA PHE A 54 1.70 10.24 -2.92
C PHE A 54 2.28 11.44 -2.16
N GLN A 55 1.39 12.28 -1.65
CA GLN A 55 1.74 13.18 -0.55
C GLN A 55 1.71 12.39 0.75
N MET A 56 2.82 12.37 1.49
CA MET A 56 2.93 11.67 2.76
C MET A 56 3.36 12.60 3.89
N THR A 57 2.73 12.47 5.06
CA THR A 57 3.25 13.09 6.29
C THR A 57 4.01 12.04 7.08
N LEU A 58 5.27 12.33 7.41
CA LEU A 58 6.15 11.43 8.15
C LEU A 58 6.39 11.94 9.56
N SER A 59 6.53 11.02 10.51
CA SER A 59 6.91 11.32 11.90
C SER A 59 8.12 10.51 12.33
N LYS A 60 8.96 11.12 13.18
CA LYS A 60 10.01 10.38 13.89
C LYS A 60 9.34 9.51 14.97
N PRO A 61 9.86 8.29 15.20
CA PRO A 61 9.40 7.50 16.33
C PRO A 61 9.73 8.21 17.66
N LYS A 62 8.85 8.03 18.65
CA LYS A 62 9.00 8.63 20.00
C LYS A 62 10.03 7.90 20.88
N ASN A 63 10.32 6.63 20.57
CA ASN A 63 11.29 5.81 21.31
C ASN A 63 12.60 5.73 20.53
N GLY A 64 13.72 5.98 21.21
CA GLY A 64 15.06 6.11 20.61
C GLY A 64 15.61 4.87 19.90
N ASN A 65 15.01 3.68 20.09
CA ASN A 65 15.45 2.44 19.45
C ASN A 65 14.79 2.17 18.09
N ALA A 66 13.79 2.95 17.69
CA ALA A 66 13.18 2.79 16.37
C ALA A 66 13.86 3.74 15.38
N GLU A 67 14.43 3.18 14.30
CA GLU A 67 15.21 3.96 13.34
C GLU A 67 14.36 4.51 12.19
N HIS A 68 13.27 3.81 11.84
CA HIS A 68 12.48 4.15 10.66
C HIS A 68 11.41 5.22 10.94
N LEU A 69 11.30 6.16 10.00
CA LEU A 69 10.19 7.12 9.96
C LEU A 69 8.85 6.40 9.81
N ARG A 70 7.81 6.97 10.41
CA ARG A 70 6.45 6.43 10.38
C ARG A 70 5.57 7.29 9.50
N VAL A 71 4.84 6.64 8.59
CA VAL A 71 3.82 7.29 7.79
C VAL A 71 2.60 7.57 8.66
N VAL A 72 2.23 8.85 8.77
CA VAL A 72 1.09 9.34 9.56
C VAL A 72 -0.15 9.48 8.68
N SER A 73 0.04 10.01 7.47
CA SER A 73 -1.00 10.14 6.46
C SER A 73 -0.41 9.93 5.07
N VAL A 74 -1.28 9.51 4.15
CA VAL A 74 -0.98 9.29 2.74
C VAL A 74 -2.16 9.80 1.94
N VAL A 75 -1.89 10.54 0.87
CA VAL A 75 -2.89 10.99 -0.11
C VAL A 75 -2.33 10.74 -1.51
N PRO A 76 -3.02 9.99 -2.39
CA PRO A 76 -2.60 9.84 -3.77
C PRO A 76 -2.61 11.18 -4.50
N LEU A 77 -1.58 11.43 -5.32
CA LEU A 77 -1.54 12.65 -6.15
C LEU A 77 -2.35 12.50 -7.44
N ARG A 78 -2.54 11.27 -7.92
CA ARG A 78 -3.39 10.99 -9.09
C ARG A 78 -4.84 10.80 -8.65
N THR A 79 -5.77 11.51 -9.28
CA THR A 79 -7.21 11.43 -8.98
C THR A 79 -7.79 10.05 -9.30
N GLU A 80 -7.28 9.40 -10.35
CA GLU A 80 -7.68 8.06 -10.79
C GLU A 80 -6.83 6.97 -10.12
N TYR A 81 -6.28 7.23 -8.94
CA TYR A 81 -5.59 6.20 -8.18
C TYR A 81 -6.57 5.09 -7.81
N SER A 82 -6.26 3.85 -8.20
CA SER A 82 -7.00 2.65 -7.81
C SER A 82 -6.22 1.95 -6.70
N PRO A 83 -6.80 1.74 -5.51
CA PRO A 83 -6.14 1.00 -4.45
C PRO A 83 -5.73 -0.41 -4.89
N VAL A 84 -4.64 -0.92 -4.30
CA VAL A 84 -4.01 -2.19 -4.69
C VAL A 84 -5.00 -3.35 -4.77
N ILE A 85 -5.86 -3.51 -3.77
CA ILE A 85 -6.79 -4.65 -3.72
C ILE A 85 -7.78 -4.65 -4.90
N GLN A 86 -8.18 -3.46 -5.38
CA GLN A 86 -9.09 -3.34 -6.51
C GLN A 86 -8.38 -3.76 -7.81
N MET A 87 -7.12 -3.33 -7.99
CA MET A 87 -6.32 -3.74 -9.13
C MET A 87 -6.04 -5.25 -9.12
N LEU A 88 -5.70 -5.81 -7.96
CA LEU A 88 -5.49 -7.25 -7.82
C LEU A 88 -6.77 -8.04 -8.10
N LYS A 89 -7.90 -7.66 -7.51
CA LYS A 89 -9.20 -8.30 -7.78
C LYS A 89 -9.51 -8.32 -9.28
N LYS A 90 -9.25 -7.22 -9.99
CA LYS A 90 -9.41 -7.14 -11.45
C LYS A 90 -8.46 -8.07 -12.20
N LEU A 91 -7.18 -8.09 -11.84
CA LEU A 91 -6.15 -8.92 -12.50
C LEU A 91 -6.35 -10.42 -12.29
N TYR A 92 -6.77 -10.82 -11.09
CA TYR A 92 -6.98 -12.21 -10.71
C TYR A 92 -8.41 -12.71 -10.99
N GLY A 93 -9.26 -11.89 -11.63
CA GLY A 93 -10.63 -12.27 -11.99
C GLY A 93 -11.58 -12.41 -10.79
N VAL A 94 -11.20 -11.89 -9.62
CA VAL A 94 -12.04 -11.86 -8.40
C VAL A 94 -12.91 -10.60 -8.43
N GLY A 95 -13.78 -10.49 -9.44
CA GLY A 95 -14.81 -9.45 -9.49
C GLY A 95 -15.93 -9.71 -8.47
N PRO A 96 -16.77 -8.71 -8.15
CA PRO A 96 -18.03 -9.01 -7.48
C PRO A 96 -18.75 -10.05 -8.32
N SER A 97 -19.19 -11.15 -7.70
CA SER A 97 -20.05 -12.12 -8.36
C SER A 97 -21.23 -11.36 -8.96
N THR A 98 -21.26 -11.22 -10.28
CA THR A 98 -22.47 -10.82 -10.97
C THR A 98 -23.43 -11.98 -10.79
N SER A 99 -24.25 -11.92 -9.74
CA SER A 99 -25.48 -12.70 -9.69
C SER A 99 -26.34 -12.16 -10.83
N ILE A 100 -26.35 -12.88 -11.94
CA ILE A 100 -27.38 -12.77 -12.99
C ILE A 100 -28.58 -13.60 -12.50
#